data_AF-A0A1M6NAV7-F1
#
_entry.id   AF-A0A1M6NAV7-F1
#
_cell.length_a   1.000
_cell.length_b   1.000
_cell.length_c   1.000
_cell.angle_alpha   90.00
_cell.angle_beta   90.00
_cell.angle_gamma   90.00
#
_symmetry.space_group_name_H-M   'P 1'
#
loop_
_entity.id
_entity.type
_entity.pdbx_description
1 polymer ?
#
loop_
_entity_poly.entity_id
_entity_poly.type
_entity_poly.pdbx_seq_one_letter_code
_entity_poly.pdbx_strand_id
1 'polypeptide(L)' 'MKKKILFISSNGGHFAQLMELVEPLKEKYKYKLVIEYLPCHENLKKNIMLVF' A
#
# COMPACT_ATOMS: atom_id res chain seq x y z
N MET A 1 -1.57 -21.66 -0.30
CA MET A 1 -2.25 -20.55 0.40
C MET A 1 -1.34 -19.33 0.41
N LYS A 2 -1.74 -18.17 -0.13
CA LYS A 2 -0.87 -16.97 -0.19
C LYS A 2 -0.68 -16.39 1.22
N LYS A 3 0.56 -16.06 1.60
CA LYS A 3 0.86 -15.38 2.88
C LYS A 3 0.29 -13.96 2.86
N LYS A 4 -0.09 -13.44 4.03
CA LYS A 4 -0.65 -12.10 4.21
C LYS A 4 0.44 -11.12 4.66
N ILE A 5 0.49 -9.94 4.05
CA ILE A 5 1.45 -8.87 4.38
C ILE A 5 0.68 -7.57 4.66
N LEU A 6 1.10 -6.83 5.67
CA LEU A 6 0.62 -5.49 5.97
C LEU A 6 1.77 -4.51 5.82
N PHE A 7 1.61 -3.53 4.94
CA PHE A 7 2.56 -2.42 4.81
C PHE A 7 2.03 -1.21 5.55
N ILE A 8 2.90 -0.55 6.30
CA ILE A 8 2.61 0.68 7.03
C ILE A 8 3.67 1.69 6.60
N SER A 9 3.24 2.81 6.04
CA SER A 9 4.14 3.87 5.56
C SER A 9 3.55 5.25 5.84
N SER A 10 4.43 6.21 6.14
CA SER A 10 4.08 7.62 6.06
C SER A 10 3.99 8.09 4.60
N ASN A 11 3.41 9.26 4.38
CA ASN A 11 3.41 9.92 3.08
C ASN A 11 4.82 10.46 2.76
N GLY A 12 5.33 10.23 1.54
CA GLY A 12 6.63 10.76 1.09
C GLY A 12 7.43 9.81 0.19
N GLY A 13 8.75 10.02 0.10
CA GLY A 13 9.63 9.28 -0.81
C GLY A 13 9.63 7.75 -0.60
N HIS A 14 9.43 7.29 0.63
CA HIS A 14 9.33 5.86 0.93
C HIS A 14 8.06 5.20 0.40
N PHE A 15 6.98 5.96 0.21
CA PHE A 15 5.75 5.43 -0.39
C PHE A 15 5.96 5.06 -1.86
N ALA A 16 6.66 5.90 -2.63
CA ALA A 16 6.94 5.62 -4.05
C ALA A 16 7.76 4.33 -4.21
N GLN A 17 8.82 4.17 -3.42
CA GLN A 17 9.65 2.95 -3.40
C GLN A 17 8.85 1.72 -2.98
N LEU A 18 7.97 1.87 -1.99
CA LEU A 18 7.08 0.79 -1.55
C LEU A 18 6.11 0.35 -2.65
N MET A 19 5.57 1.30 -3.42
CA MET A 19 4.66 1.01 -4.53
C MET A 19 5.35 0.24 -5.66
N GLU A 20 6.61 0.53 -5.95
CA GLU A 20 7.43 -0.23 -6.91
C GLU A 20 7.64 -1.70 -6.46
N LEU A 21 7.81 -1.93 -5.16
CA LEU A 21 7.93 -3.26 -4.58
C LEU A 21 6.59 -4.00 -4.53
N VAL A 22 5.49 -3.27 -4.39
CA VAL A 22 4.16 -3.86 -4.22
C VAL A 22 3.73 -4.64 -5.47
N GLU A 23 4.03 -4.17 -6.69
CA GLU A 23 3.69 -4.86 -7.95
C GLU A 23 4.15 -6.34 -8.00
N PRO A 24 5.45 -6.66 -7.89
CA PRO A 24 5.92 -8.06 -7.90
C PRO A 24 5.43 -8.88 -6.69
N LEU A 25 5.03 -8.22 -5.60
CA LEU A 25 4.53 -8.89 -4.40
C LEU A 25 3.04 -9.25 -4.49
N LYS A 26 2.22 -8.55 -5.30
CA LYS A 26 0.78 -8.86 -5.44
C LYS A 26 0.52 -10.26 -5.99
N GLU A 27 1.40 -10.73 -6.87
CA GLU A 27 1.28 -12.05 -7.48
C GLU A 27 1.47 -13.17 -6.46
N LYS A 28 2.38 -12.96 -5.49
CA LYS A 28 2.77 -13.97 -4.49
C LYS A 28 2.02 -13.85 -3.17
N TYR A 29 1.58 -12.65 -2.81
CA TYR A 29 1.06 -12.33 -1.48
C TYR A 29 -0.30 -11.64 -1.53
N LYS A 30 -1.10 -11.84 -0.48
CA LYS A 30 -2.28 -11.00 -0.23
C LYS A 30 -1.83 -9.84 0.65
N TYR A 31 -1.79 -8.63 0.11
CA TYR A 31 -1.29 -7.48 0.86
C TYR A 31 -2.42 -6.48 1.21
N LYS A 32 -2.15 -5.66 2.23
CA LYS A 32 -2.87 -4.43 2.54
C LYS A 32 -1.84 -3.32 2.78
N LEU A 33 -2.18 -2.10 2.39
CA LEU A 33 -1.35 -0.92 2.61
C LEU A 33 -2.08 0.06 3.51
N VAL A 34 -1.40 0.52 4.56
CA VAL A 34 -1.89 1.48 5.54
C VAL A 34 -1.03 2.73 5.44
N ILE A 35 -1.66 3.84 5.10
CA ILE A 35 -1.00 5.14 4.95
C ILE A 35 -1.93 6.25 5.44
N GLU A 36 -1.32 7.37 5.81
CA GLU A 36 -2.02 8.62 6.09
C GLU A 36 -2.85 9.09 4.88
N TYR A 37 -4.01 9.67 5.14
CA TYR A 37 -4.86 10.19 4.10
C TYR A 37 -4.23 11.40 3.39
N LEU A 38 -4.23 11.36 2.05
CA LEU A 38 -3.97 12.53 1.22
C LEU A 38 -5.06 12.68 0.16
N PRO A 39 -5.45 13.92 -0.22
CA PRO A 39 -6.42 14.15 -1.29
C PRO A 39 -6.03 13.49 -2.62
N CYS A 40 -4.74 13.37 -2.92
CA CYS A 40 -4.26 12.71 -4.13
C CYS A 40 -4.40 11.16 -4.09
N HIS A 41 -4.74 10.58 -2.94
CA HIS A 41 -4.86 9.12 -2.76
C HIS A 41 -6.29 8.60 -2.99
N GLU A 42 -7.24 9.45 -3.36
CA GLU A 42 -8.64 9.03 -3.59
C GLU A 42 -8.77 7.96 -4.68
N ASN A 43 -7.89 7.97 -5.67
CA ASN A 43 -7.87 6.99 -6.76
C ASN A 43 -7.29 5.61 -6.34
N LEU A 44 -6.69 5.50 -5.16
CA LEU A 44 -6.00 4.30 -4.68
C LEU A 44 -6.85 3.42 -3.73
N LYS A 45 -8.12 3.78 -3.50
CA LYS A 45 -9.03 3.17 -2.51
C LYS A 45 -9.27 1.66 -2.64
N LYS A 46 -8.95 1.01 -3.77
CA LYS A 46 -9.25 -0.42 -3.99
C LYS A 46 -8.41 -1.38 -3.14
N ASN A 47 -7.20 -0.99 -2.70
CA ASN A 47 -6.28 -1.88 -1.95
C ASN A 47 -5.58 -1.21 -0.75
N ILE A 48 -5.99 0.01 -0.42
CA ILE A 48 -5.37 0.81 0.64
C ILE A 48 -6.41 1.06 1.74
N MET A 49 -5.98 0.85 2.99
CA MET A 49 -6.69 1.30 4.17
C MET A 49 -6.08 2.64 4.57
N LEU A 50 -6.83 3.72 4.35
CA LEU A 50 -6.40 5.07 4.71
C LEU A 50 -6.65 5.27 6.20
N VAL A 51 -5.66 5.80 6.90
CA VAL A 51 -5.76 6.19 8.32
C VAL A 51 -5.71 7.71 8.39
N PHE A 52 -6.49 8.26 9.31
CA PHE A 52 -6.78 9.69 9.51
C PHE A 52 -5.60 10.62 9.24
#